data_AF-A0A952E801-F1
#
_entry.id   AF-A0A952E801-F1
#
_cell.length_a   1.000
_cell.length_b   1.000
_cell.length_c   1.000
_cell.angle_alpha   90.00
_cell.angle_beta   90.00
_cell.angle_gamma   90.00
#
_symmetry.space_group_name_H-M   'P 1'
#
loop_
_entity.id
_entity.type
_entity.pdbx_description
1 polymer ?
#
loop_
_entity_poly.entity_id
_entity_poly.type
_entity_poly.pdbx_seq_one_letter_code
_entity_poly.pdbx_strand_id
1 'polypeptide(L)'
;MTATEYFDKLPRLLMRFQYIEEVLKMYIHTADLAIHVKMKGLLHYEVPGKELWKQPLGSLIREFNKRTDKKDIVAILKELVEDRNFFAHEGYLLTIEQQKGKEDISELLGRLDATRQKAGECLKSLIKEASRIRGEKISEELLDQFTA
;
A
#
# COMPACT_ATOMS: atom_id res chain seq x y z
N MET A 1 -27.29 3.33 -5.22
CA MET A 1 -25.86 3.29 -5.54
C MET A 1 -25.70 2.72 -6.93
N THR A 2 -24.93 3.39 -7.80
CA THR A 2 -24.89 3.05 -9.25
C THR A 2 -23.52 2.50 -9.65
N ALA A 3 -23.48 1.67 -10.70
CA ALA A 3 -22.23 1.17 -11.28
C ALA A 3 -21.22 2.29 -11.61
N THR A 4 -21.72 3.47 -11.98
CA THR A 4 -20.90 4.66 -12.26
C THR A 4 -20.07 5.10 -11.04
N GLU A 5 -20.65 5.09 -9.83
CA GLU A 5 -19.91 5.44 -8.59
C GLU A 5 -18.79 4.44 -8.33
N TYR A 6 -19.04 3.15 -8.55
CA TYR A 6 -18.03 2.13 -8.39
C TYR A 6 -16.84 2.34 -9.34
N PHE A 7 -17.12 2.61 -10.62
CA PHE A 7 -16.06 2.85 -11.63
C PHE A 7 -15.29 4.15 -11.41
N ASP A 8 -15.87 5.18 -10.80
CA ASP A 8 -15.13 6.39 -10.42
C ASP A 8 -14.22 6.14 -9.21
N LYS A 9 -14.65 5.29 -8.27
CA LYS A 9 -13.90 5.03 -7.04
C LYS A 9 -12.82 3.95 -7.18
N LEU A 10 -13.00 2.96 -8.05
CA LEU A 10 -12.06 1.85 -8.23
C LEU A 10 -10.65 2.32 -8.63
N PRO A 11 -10.45 3.19 -9.63
CA PRO A 11 -9.12 3.73 -9.95
C PRO A 11 -8.47 4.43 -8.76
N ARG A 12 -9.24 5.16 -7.96
CA ARG A 12 -8.73 5.87 -6.77
C ARG A 12 -8.24 4.89 -5.71
N LEU A 13 -8.94 3.78 -5.51
CA LEU A 13 -8.48 2.70 -4.63
C LEU A 13 -7.18 2.06 -5.15
N LEU A 14 -7.12 1.73 -6.45
CA LEU A 14 -5.91 1.15 -7.06
C LEU A 14 -4.71 2.09 -6.96
N MET A 15 -4.91 3.40 -7.14
CA MET A 15 -3.88 4.41 -6.94
C MET A 15 -3.39 4.47 -5.48
N ARG A 16 -4.26 4.29 -4.49
CA ARG A 16 -3.82 4.19 -3.08
C ARG A 16 -2.91 3.00 -2.84
N PHE A 17 -3.19 1.85 -3.46
CA PHE A 17 -2.27 0.70 -3.40
C PHE A 17 -0.92 1.01 -4.05
N GLN A 18 -0.89 1.73 -5.17
CA GLN A 18 0.37 2.17 -5.78
C GLN A 18 1.18 3.09 -4.85
N TYR A 19 0.53 4.02 -4.14
CA TYR A 19 1.21 4.84 -3.13
C TYR A 19 1.74 4.02 -1.96
N ILE A 20 0.98 3.03 -1.48
CA ILE A 20 1.48 2.11 -0.44
C ILE A 20 2.74 1.39 -0.93
N GLU A 21 2.72 0.84 -2.15
CA GLU A 21 3.88 0.17 -2.73
C GLU A 21 5.10 1.11 -2.81
N GLU A 22 4.90 2.35 -3.25
CA GLU A 22 5.99 3.32 -3.39
C GLU A 22 6.57 3.74 -2.03
N VAL A 23 5.73 3.96 -1.02
CA VAL A 23 6.23 4.30 0.32
C VAL A 23 6.98 3.11 0.95
N LEU A 24 6.50 1.88 0.75
CA LEU A 24 7.23 0.67 1.20
C LEU A 24 8.61 0.59 0.55
N LYS A 25 8.67 0.79 -0.77
CA LYS A 25 9.89 0.83 -1.56
C LYS A 25 10.89 1.85 -0.98
N MET A 26 10.45 3.10 -0.80
CA MET A 26 11.26 4.17 -0.22
C MET A 26 11.74 3.85 1.19
N TYR A 27 10.87 3.28 2.05
CA TYR A 27 11.24 2.87 3.41
C TYR A 27 12.34 1.82 3.37
N ILE A 28 12.15 0.73 2.61
CA ILE A 28 13.10 -0.39 2.55
C ILE A 28 14.46 0.10 2.07
N HIS A 29 14.49 0.90 1.01
CA HIS A 29 15.73 1.46 0.49
C HIS A 29 16.43 2.39 1.50
N THR A 30 15.67 3.25 2.18
CA THR A 30 16.22 4.13 3.23
C THR A 30 16.80 3.32 4.39
N ALA A 31 16.09 2.30 4.86
CA ALA A 31 16.56 1.42 5.93
C ALA A 31 17.84 0.68 5.52
N ASP A 32 17.91 0.16 4.30
CA ASP A 32 19.07 -0.58 3.81
C ASP A 32 20.28 0.32 3.58
N LEU A 33 20.08 1.57 3.13
CA LEU A 33 21.14 2.56 3.10
C LEU A 33 21.69 2.84 4.49
N ALA A 34 20.82 3.02 5.49
CA ALA A 34 21.23 3.24 6.87
C ALA A 34 22.02 2.04 7.42
N ILE A 35 21.56 0.81 7.17
CA ILE A 35 22.27 -0.43 7.54
C ILE A 35 23.63 -0.48 6.84
N HIS A 36 23.68 -0.29 5.52
CA HIS A 36 24.91 -0.33 4.74
C HIS A 36 25.97 0.63 5.28
N VAL A 37 25.60 1.88 5.56
CA VAL A 37 26.50 2.90 6.13
C VAL A 37 27.02 2.46 7.49
N LYS A 38 26.18 1.88 8.35
CA LYS A 38 26.57 1.40 9.68
C LYS A 38 27.44 0.15 9.66
N MET A 39 27.25 -0.73 8.67
CA MET A 39 27.99 -1.98 8.53
C MET A 39 29.29 -1.85 7.74
N LYS A 40 29.57 -0.67 7.16
CA LYS A 40 30.76 -0.41 6.36
C LYS A 40 32.04 -0.74 7.14
N GLY A 41 32.83 -1.67 6.58
CA GLY A 41 34.09 -2.14 7.19
C GLY A 41 33.93 -3.26 8.23
N LEU A 42 32.70 -3.64 8.57
CA LEU A 42 32.41 -4.76 9.49
C LEU A 42 31.93 -6.01 8.76
N LEU A 43 31.04 -5.84 7.77
CA LEU A 43 30.57 -6.95 6.92
C LEU A 43 30.20 -6.45 5.52
N HIS A 44 30.19 -7.39 4.58
CA HIS A 44 29.67 -7.12 3.25
C HIS A 44 28.13 -7.08 3.29
N TYR A 45 27.56 -5.93 2.95
CA TYR A 45 26.13 -5.72 2.86
C TYR A 45 25.80 -4.97 1.57
N GLU A 46 25.01 -5.59 0.70
CA GLU A 46 24.56 -4.99 -0.55
C GLU A 46 23.17 -4.37 -0.37
N VAL A 47 23.02 -3.11 -0.75
CA VAL A 47 21.73 -2.42 -0.74
C VAL A 47 20.90 -2.94 -1.92
N PRO A 48 19.62 -3.31 -1.73
CA PRO A 48 18.78 -3.76 -2.82
C PRO A 48 18.73 -2.73 -3.95
N GLY A 49 19.07 -3.18 -5.15
CA GLY A 49 19.05 -2.37 -6.36
C GLY A 49 17.65 -2.27 -6.99
N LYS A 50 17.62 -2.13 -8.31
CA LYS A 50 16.40 -1.94 -9.11
C LYS A 50 15.38 -3.08 -8.98
N GLU A 51 15.80 -4.26 -8.51
CA GLU A 51 14.90 -5.41 -8.31
C GLU A 51 13.84 -5.15 -7.25
N LEU A 52 14.12 -4.31 -6.25
CA LEU A 52 13.14 -3.91 -5.25
C LEU A 52 11.93 -3.23 -5.90
N TRP A 53 12.14 -2.45 -6.97
CA TRP A 53 11.07 -1.67 -7.62
C TRP A 53 10.11 -2.51 -8.46
N LYS A 54 10.51 -3.74 -8.79
CA LYS A 54 9.72 -4.72 -9.53
C LYS A 54 8.92 -5.66 -8.62
N GLN A 55 9.14 -5.59 -7.30
CA GLN A 55 8.49 -6.50 -6.37
C GLN A 55 7.00 -6.19 -6.22
N PRO A 56 6.13 -7.23 -6.18
CA PRO A 56 4.72 -7.03 -5.87
C PRO A 56 4.52 -6.67 -4.39
N LEU A 57 3.38 -6.05 -4.07
CA LEU A 57 3.02 -5.61 -2.71
C LEU A 57 3.29 -6.67 -1.63
N GLY A 58 2.87 -7.92 -1.83
CA GLY A 58 3.10 -9.00 -0.86
C GLY A 58 4.59 -9.26 -0.57
N SER A 59 5.46 -9.12 -1.58
CA SER A 59 6.92 -9.22 -1.40
C SER A 59 7.49 -8.01 -0.67
N LEU A 60 7.03 -6.80 -1.02
CA LEU A 60 7.42 -5.56 -0.34
C LEU A 60 7.05 -5.61 1.15
N ILE A 61 5.87 -6.12 1.51
CA ILE A 61 5.44 -6.28 2.90
C ILE A 61 6.38 -7.22 3.66
N ARG A 62 6.84 -8.31 3.03
CA ARG A 62 7.82 -9.22 3.66
C ARG A 62 9.15 -8.53 3.90
N GLU A 63 9.64 -7.75 2.94
CA GLU A 63 10.88 -7.00 3.09
C GLU A 63 10.78 -5.88 4.14
N PHE A 64 9.67 -5.16 4.16
CA PHE A 64 9.35 -4.16 5.18
C PHE A 64 9.34 -4.76 6.59
N ASN A 65 8.67 -5.90 6.77
CA ASN A 65 8.57 -6.58 8.08
C ASN A 65 9.94 -6.97 8.68
N LYS A 66 10.96 -7.20 7.84
CA LYS A 66 12.34 -7.49 8.31
C LYS A 66 13.04 -6.27 8.91
N ARG A 67 12.57 -5.05 8.59
CA ARG A 67 13.25 -3.77 8.86
C ARG A 67 12.45 -2.83 9.76
N THR A 68 11.28 -3.24 10.21
CA THR A 68 10.39 -2.44 11.05
C THR A 68 9.97 -3.20 12.30
N ASP A 69 9.79 -2.46 13.38
CA ASP A 69 9.14 -2.89 14.62
C ASP A 69 7.62 -2.62 14.61
N LYS A 70 7.10 -1.90 13.60
CA LYS A 70 5.67 -1.56 13.44
C LYS A 70 4.83 -2.74 12.95
N LYS A 71 4.60 -3.71 13.85
CA LYS A 71 3.86 -4.95 13.55
C LYS A 71 2.37 -4.71 13.30
N ASP A 72 1.83 -3.64 13.86
CA ASP A 72 0.49 -3.10 13.59
C ASP A 72 0.33 -2.73 12.10
N ILE A 73 1.26 -1.96 11.54
CA ILE A 73 1.25 -1.59 10.10
C ILE A 73 1.36 -2.85 9.23
N VAL A 74 2.24 -3.79 9.59
CA VAL A 74 2.42 -5.05 8.86
C VAL A 74 1.13 -5.88 8.87
N ALA A 75 0.39 -5.94 9.98
CA ALA A 75 -0.86 -6.67 10.06
C ALA A 75 -1.91 -6.10 9.10
N ILE A 76 -2.11 -4.78 9.13
CA ILE A 76 -3.04 -4.08 8.24
C ILE A 76 -2.67 -4.29 6.77
N LEU A 77 -1.37 -4.17 6.44
CA LEU A 77 -0.87 -4.40 5.08
C LEU A 77 -1.18 -5.81 4.58
N LYS A 78 -1.04 -6.83 5.42
CA LYS A 78 -1.35 -8.23 5.04
C LYS A 78 -2.83 -8.41 4.74
N GLU A 79 -3.70 -7.84 5.57
CA GLU A 79 -5.15 -7.90 5.34
C GLU A 79 -5.53 -7.21 4.02
N LEU A 80 -4.87 -6.10 3.69
CA LEU A 80 -5.11 -5.35 2.45
C LEU A 80 -4.65 -6.07 1.17
N VAL A 81 -3.77 -7.08 1.25
CA VAL A 81 -3.27 -7.78 0.06
C VAL A 81 -4.38 -8.53 -0.67
N GLU A 82 -5.29 -9.16 0.09
CA GLU A 82 -6.39 -9.93 -0.49
C GLU A 82 -7.34 -9.01 -1.26
N ASP A 83 -7.74 -7.90 -0.65
CA ASP A 83 -8.58 -6.89 -1.31
C ASP A 83 -7.88 -6.25 -2.52
N ARG A 84 -6.58 -5.93 -2.40
CA ARG A 84 -5.79 -5.39 -3.52
C ARG A 84 -5.81 -6.34 -4.70
N ASN A 85 -5.58 -7.63 -4.48
CA ASN A 85 -5.58 -8.63 -5.55
C ASN A 85 -6.97 -8.76 -6.18
N PHE A 86 -8.01 -8.84 -5.35
CA PHE A 86 -9.39 -8.88 -5.80
C PHE A 86 -9.73 -7.69 -6.71
N PHE A 87 -9.52 -6.45 -6.24
CA PHE A 87 -9.87 -5.26 -7.01
C PHE A 87 -8.98 -5.05 -8.25
N ALA A 88 -7.71 -5.49 -8.22
CA ALA A 88 -6.81 -5.37 -9.35
C ALA A 88 -7.10 -6.38 -10.48
N HIS A 89 -7.56 -7.59 -10.14
CA HIS A 89 -7.79 -8.65 -11.12
C HIS A 89 -9.26 -8.77 -11.54
N GLU A 90 -10.17 -8.67 -10.58
CA GLU A 90 -11.60 -8.98 -10.78
C GLU A 90 -12.47 -7.72 -10.74
N GLY A 91 -11.94 -6.61 -10.22
CA GLY A 91 -12.71 -5.39 -9.98
C GLY A 91 -13.44 -4.83 -11.21
N TYR A 92 -12.86 -4.94 -12.41
CA TYR A 92 -13.50 -4.54 -13.67
C TYR A 92 -14.32 -5.66 -14.33
N LEU A 93 -13.96 -6.93 -14.09
CA LEU A 93 -14.60 -8.09 -14.71
C LEU A 93 -15.98 -8.37 -14.08
N LEU A 94 -16.06 -8.31 -12.75
CA LEU A 94 -17.29 -8.56 -12.01
C LEU A 94 -18.40 -7.61 -12.43
N THR A 95 -18.11 -6.34 -12.68
CA THR A 95 -19.12 -5.37 -13.13
C THR A 95 -19.69 -5.63 -14.53
N ILE A 96 -18.91 -6.23 -15.45
CA ILE A 96 -19.39 -6.61 -16.78
C ILE A 96 -20.34 -7.81 -16.67
N GLU A 97 -20.08 -8.74 -15.75
CA GLU A 97 -20.94 -9.89 -15.48
C GLU A 97 -22.13 -9.55 -14.58
N GLN A 98 -22.03 -8.55 -13.71
CA GLN A 98 -23.11 -8.04 -12.87
C GLN A 98 -24.16 -7.25 -13.66
N GLN A 99 -23.78 -6.59 -14.75
CA GLN A 99 -24.77 -6.14 -15.75
C GLN A 99 -25.62 -7.29 -16.32
N LYS A 100 -25.15 -8.54 -16.17
CA LYS A 100 -25.88 -9.77 -16.51
C LYS A 100 -26.50 -10.50 -15.30
N GLY A 101 -26.50 -9.87 -14.11
CA GLY A 101 -27.41 -10.23 -13.00
C GLY A 101 -26.89 -11.18 -11.90
N LYS A 102 -25.59 -11.34 -11.70
CA LYS A 102 -25.06 -12.36 -10.76
C LYS A 102 -24.63 -11.90 -9.36
N GLU A 103 -24.45 -10.61 -9.09
CA GLU A 103 -23.85 -10.16 -7.82
C GLU A 103 -24.24 -8.69 -7.51
N ASP A 104 -24.43 -8.32 -6.24
CA ASP A 104 -25.02 -7.03 -5.83
C ASP A 104 -23.95 -5.92 -5.84
N ILE A 105 -24.07 -4.97 -6.78
CA ILE A 105 -23.21 -3.78 -6.91
C ILE A 105 -23.12 -3.00 -5.59
N SER A 106 -24.17 -3.01 -4.77
CA SER A 106 -24.19 -2.33 -3.48
C SER A 106 -23.17 -2.93 -2.50
N GLU A 107 -23.03 -4.26 -2.48
CA GLU A 107 -22.09 -4.96 -1.61
C GLU A 107 -20.64 -4.71 -2.04
N LEU A 108 -20.37 -4.77 -3.36
CA LEU A 108 -19.05 -4.46 -3.90
C LEU A 108 -18.64 -3.02 -3.60
N LEU A 109 -19.57 -2.07 -3.74
CA LEU A 109 -19.28 -0.67 -3.43
C LEU A 109 -19.00 -0.47 -1.94
N GLY A 110 -19.71 -1.18 -1.06
CA GLY A 110 -19.45 -1.20 0.38
C GLY A 110 -18.05 -1.75 0.70
N ARG A 111 -17.67 -2.89 0.12
CA ARG A 111 -16.31 -3.45 0.26
C ARG A 111 -15.25 -2.49 -0.26
N LEU A 112 -15.50 -1.85 -1.40
CA LEU A 112 -14.58 -0.87 -2.00
C LEU A 112 -14.37 0.31 -1.06
N ASP A 113 -15.43 0.91 -0.53
CA ASP A 113 -15.34 2.05 0.38
C ASP A 113 -14.61 1.70 1.68
N ALA A 114 -14.92 0.53 2.27
CA ALA A 114 -14.24 0.04 3.47
C ALA A 114 -12.74 -0.20 3.22
N THR A 115 -12.39 -0.86 2.10
CA THR A 115 -11.00 -1.08 1.69
C THR A 115 -10.28 0.24 1.46
N ARG A 116 -10.95 1.18 0.80
CA ARG A 116 -10.40 2.50 0.49
C ARG A 116 -10.08 3.30 1.75
N GLN A 117 -10.96 3.29 2.75
CA GLN A 117 -10.71 3.91 4.05
C GLN A 117 -9.50 3.27 4.74
N LYS A 118 -9.51 1.94 4.89
CA LYS A 118 -8.44 1.18 5.53
C LYS A 118 -7.08 1.37 4.85
N ALA A 119 -7.05 1.37 3.52
CA ALA A 119 -5.84 1.65 2.74
C ALA A 119 -5.35 3.09 2.96
N GLY A 120 -6.26 4.06 3.08
CA GLY A 120 -5.91 5.45 3.41
C GLY A 120 -5.26 5.56 4.79
N GLU A 121 -5.87 4.99 5.82
CA GLU A 121 -5.32 4.97 7.18
C GLU A 121 -3.95 4.26 7.25
N CYS A 122 -3.83 3.13 6.55
CA CYS A 122 -2.57 2.41 6.42
C CYS A 122 -1.48 3.25 5.75
N LEU A 123 -1.81 3.92 4.65
CA LEU A 123 -0.88 4.80 3.92
C LEU A 123 -0.41 5.95 4.81
N LYS A 124 -1.32 6.58 5.56
CA LYS A 124 -1.00 7.61 6.56
C LYS A 124 0.04 7.13 7.57
N SER A 125 -0.21 5.98 8.20
CA SER A 125 0.71 5.40 9.19
C SER A 125 2.05 5.03 8.58
N LEU A 126 2.06 4.50 7.35
CA LEU A 126 3.27 4.14 6.64
C LEU A 126 4.11 5.35 6.25
N ILE A 127 3.49 6.45 5.80
CA ILE A 127 4.19 7.71 5.50
C ILE A 127 4.82 8.28 6.78
N LYS A 128 4.08 8.31 7.91
CA LYS A 128 4.62 8.76 9.20
C LYS A 128 5.86 7.96 9.59
N GLU A 129 5.81 6.64 9.44
CA GLU A 129 6.93 5.75 9.75
C GLU A 129 8.12 5.96 8.77
N ALA A 130 7.86 6.17 7.49
CA ALA A 130 8.89 6.48 6.50
C ALA A 130 9.56 7.84 6.72
N SER A 131 8.80 8.87 7.14
CA SER A 131 9.36 10.17 7.52
C SER A 131 10.21 10.06 8.78
N ARG A 132 9.81 9.24 9.76
CA ARG A 132 10.56 9.00 11.00
C ARG A 132 11.98 8.51 10.72
N ILE A 133 12.15 7.52 9.84
CA ILE A 133 13.48 6.98 9.53
C ILE A 133 14.36 7.95 8.72
N ARG A 134 13.74 8.87 7.96
CA ARG A 134 14.46 9.94 7.25
C ARG A 134 14.78 11.16 8.13
N GLY A 135 14.23 11.24 9.34
CA GLY A 135 14.34 12.42 10.20
C GLY A 135 13.56 13.63 9.69
N GLU A 136 12.57 13.41 8.82
CA GLU A 136 11.72 14.45 8.25
C GLU A 136 10.49 14.70 9.14
N LYS A 137 10.09 15.97 9.26
CA LYS A 137 8.78 16.32 9.82
C LYS A 137 7.75 16.34 8.70
N ILE A 138 6.62 15.68 8.91
CA ILE A 138 5.46 15.75 8.02
C ILE A 138 4.29 16.39 8.77
N SER A 139 3.60 17.34 8.14
CA SER A 139 2.39 17.95 8.73
C SER A 139 1.18 17.04 8.53
N GLU A 140 0.23 17.09 9.48
CA GLU A 140 -1.04 16.36 9.35
C GLU A 140 -1.84 16.83 8.13
N GLU A 141 -1.77 18.13 7.79
CA GLU A 141 -2.43 18.68 6.59
C GLU A 141 -1.93 18.02 5.29
N LEU A 142 -0.63 17.73 5.20
CA LEU A 142 -0.06 17.05 4.04
C LEU A 142 -0.48 15.58 4.00
N LEU A 143 -0.58 14.92 5.16
CA LEU A 143 -1.05 13.54 5.27
C LEU A 143 -2.53 13.39 4.91
N ASP A 144 -3.34 14.39 5.24
CA ASP A 144 -4.77 14.40 4.90
C ASP A 144 -4.99 14.50 3.38
N GLN A 145 -4.13 15.21 2.65
CA GLN A 145 -4.19 15.29 1.18
C GLN A 145 -3.98 13.94 0.49
N PHE A 146 -3.24 13.00 1.10
CA PHE A 146 -3.00 11.67 0.53
C PHE A 146 -4.11 10.65 0.85
N THR A 147 -5.09 11.02 1.67
CA THR A 147 -6.08 10.08 2.21
C THR A 147 -7.53 10.54 2.11
N ALA A 148 -7.78 11.82 1.78
CA ALA A 148 -9.05 12.31 1.24
C ALA A 148 -9.43 11.54 -0.04
#